data_AF-A0A0E9SUB4-F1
#
_entry.id   AF-A0A0E9SUB4-F1
#
_cell.length_a   1.000
_cell.length_b   1.000
_cell.length_c   1.000
_cell.angle_alpha   90.00
_cell.angle_beta   90.00
_cell.angle_gamma   90.00
#
_symmetry.space_group_name_H-M   'P 1'
#
loop_
_entity.id
_entity.type
_entity.pdbx_description
1 polymer ?
#
loop_
_entity_poly.entity_id
_entity_poly.type
_entity_poly.pdbx_seq_one_letter_code
_entity_poly.pdbx_strand_id
1 'polypeptide(L)'
;MARERVFKARAKKQYHTINGYANSTLQGLKMCRRNNVIWHLIGMGSSPEIHSIQFQDHTLQVKNHRKVSLEVTPMTLATAEMKPTAVGKFLISCQIHSHQKLE
;
A
#
# COMPACT_ATOMS: atom_id res chain seq x y z
N MET A 1 2.69 23.91 44.22
CA MET A 1 2.58 22.64 43.45
C MET A 1 2.09 22.98 42.06
N ALA A 2 2.96 22.89 41.05
CA ALA A 2 2.67 23.32 39.69
C ALA A 2 1.72 22.32 39.01
N ARG A 3 0.66 22.84 38.37
CA ARG A 3 -0.23 22.05 37.52
C ARG A 3 0.54 21.65 36.26
N GLU A 4 0.82 20.36 36.10
CA GLU A 4 1.28 19.78 34.85
C GLU A 4 0.19 19.97 33.78
N ARG A 5 0.42 20.94 32.89
CA ARG A 5 -0.34 21.03 31.65
C ARG A 5 0.14 19.88 30.77
N VAL A 6 -0.62 18.79 30.75
CA VAL A 6 -0.50 17.77 29.71
C VAL A 6 -0.78 18.48 28.38
N PHE A 7 0.30 18.84 27.67
CA PHE A 7 0.19 19.27 26.28
C PHE A 7 -0.32 18.07 25.50
N LYS A 8 -1.64 17.98 25.31
CA LYS A 8 -2.21 17.15 24.25
C LYS A 8 -1.67 17.70 22.94
N ALA A 9 -0.60 17.08 22.45
CA ALA A 9 -0.13 17.32 21.10
C ALA A 9 -1.32 17.14 20.16
N ARG A 10 -1.58 18.16 19.33
CA ARG A 10 -2.67 18.14 18.35
C ARG A 10 -2.51 16.86 17.52
N ALA A 11 -3.52 15.98 17.52
CA ALA A 11 -3.48 14.76 16.74
C ALA A 11 -3.15 15.13 15.28
N LYS A 12 -1.99 14.67 14.80
CA LYS A 12 -1.51 14.99 13.46
C LYS A 12 -2.30 14.11 12.51
N LYS A 13 -3.06 14.71 11.58
CA LYS A 13 -3.85 13.94 10.60
C LYS A 13 -2.87 13.12 9.76
N GLN A 14 -3.03 11.79 9.79
CA GLN A 14 -2.27 10.85 8.98
C GLN A 14 -3.06 10.53 7.72
N TYR A 15 -2.36 10.44 6.59
CA TYR A 15 -2.94 10.05 5.31
C TYR A 15 -2.21 8.83 4.79
N HIS A 16 -2.95 7.77 4.50
CA HIS A 16 -2.40 6.58 3.85
C HIS A 16 -2.62 6.71 2.34
N THR A 17 -1.52 6.74 1.58
CA THR A 17 -1.56 7.04 0.14
C THR A 17 -0.68 6.08 -0.66
N ILE A 18 -0.98 5.92 -1.94
CA ILE A 18 -0.11 5.27 -2.92
C ILE A 18 0.36 6.36 -3.88
N ASN A 19 1.67 6.62 -3.93
CA ASN A 19 2.27 7.69 -4.74
C ASN A 19 1.64 9.08 -4.48
N GLY A 20 1.18 9.36 -3.26
CA GLY A 20 0.49 10.60 -2.91
C GLY A 20 -1.01 10.65 -3.25
N TYR A 21 -1.55 9.60 -3.87
CA TYR A 21 -2.99 9.48 -4.18
C TYR A 21 -3.73 8.71 -3.08
N ALA A 22 -4.88 9.23 -2.67
CA ALA A 22 -5.80 8.60 -1.72
C ALA A 22 -7.14 8.27 -2.40
N ASN A 23 -8.03 7.54 -1.72
CA ASN A 23 -9.43 7.37 -2.15
C ASN A 23 -9.59 6.85 -3.58
N SER A 24 -8.74 5.91 -3.99
CA SER A 24 -8.77 5.30 -5.33
C SER A 24 -8.61 6.31 -6.49
N THR A 25 -7.95 7.45 -6.25
CA THR A 25 -7.72 8.50 -7.27
C THR A 25 -6.48 8.27 -8.15
N LEU A 26 -5.69 7.24 -7.87
CA LEU A 26 -4.51 6.88 -8.67
C LEU A 26 -4.93 6.48 -10.09
N GLN A 27 -4.38 7.18 -11.09
CA GLN A 27 -4.68 6.96 -12.50
C GLN A 27 -3.44 6.49 -13.27
N GLY A 28 -3.65 5.96 -14.48
CA GLY A 28 -2.56 5.63 -15.40
C GLY A 28 -2.01 4.21 -15.30
N LEU A 29 -2.41 3.41 -14.32
CA LEU A 29 -2.05 1.99 -14.24
C LEU A 29 -2.88 1.16 -15.24
N LYS A 30 -2.32 0.95 -16.44
CA LYS A 30 -2.86 0.06 -17.47
C LYS A 30 -1.84 -1.02 -17.80
N MET A 31 -2.31 -2.26 -17.89
CA MET A 31 -1.48 -3.41 -18.19
C MET A 31 -2.21 -4.34 -19.15
N CYS A 32 -1.45 -5.10 -19.94
CA CYS A 32 -2.01 -6.07 -20.87
C CYS A 32 -2.11 -7.45 -20.21
N ARG A 33 -3.21 -8.16 -20.45
CA ARG A 33 -3.38 -9.54 -19.99
C ARG A 33 -2.24 -10.41 -20.50
N ARG A 34 -1.68 -11.27 -19.63
CA ARG A 34 -0.54 -12.18 -19.87
C ARG A 34 0.82 -11.52 -20.14
N ASN A 35 0.93 -10.20 -20.15
CA ASN A 35 2.24 -9.55 -20.21
C ASN A 35 2.90 -9.57 -18.83
N ASN A 36 4.22 -9.74 -18.78
CA ASN A 36 4.95 -9.66 -17.51
C ASN A 36 5.01 -8.19 -17.07
N VAL A 37 4.62 -7.93 -15.82
CA VAL A 37 4.64 -6.60 -15.21
C VAL A 37 5.53 -6.69 -13.97
N ILE A 38 6.51 -5.78 -13.88
CA ILE A 38 7.39 -5.67 -12.72
C ILE A 38 6.91 -4.50 -11.87
N TRP A 39 6.66 -4.77 -10.60
CA TRP A 39 6.28 -3.79 -9.59
C TRP A 39 7.47 -3.53 -8.67
N HIS A 40 7.83 -2.26 -8.52
CA HIS A 40 8.78 -1.80 -7.52
C HIS A 40 8.00 -1.07 -6.42
N LEU A 41 7.98 -1.64 -5.22
CA LEU A 41 7.27 -1.10 -4.07
C LEU A 41 8.28 -0.53 -3.09
N ILE A 42 8.02 0.70 -2.65
CA ILE A 42 8.84 1.40 -1.66
C ILE A 42 7.92 1.82 -0.52
N GLY A 43 8.25 1.40 0.69
CA GLY A 43 7.58 1.86 1.90
C GLY A 43 8.21 3.15 2.40
N MET A 44 7.42 4.22 2.44
CA MET A 44 7.84 5.52 2.97
C MET A 44 6.83 6.00 4.00
N GLY A 45 7.30 6.51 5.13
CA GLY A 45 6.46 7.01 6.20
C GLY A 45 7.29 7.36 7.44
N SER A 46 6.73 8.21 8.30
CA SER A 46 7.35 8.61 9.56
C SER A 46 6.94 7.75 10.75
N SER A 47 5.81 7.04 10.64
CA SER A 47 5.29 6.15 11.68
C SER A 47 5.68 4.70 11.36
N PRO A 48 5.94 3.84 12.37
CA PRO A 48 6.23 2.42 12.17
C PRO A 48 4.95 1.66 11.81
N GLU A 49 4.35 2.00 10.68
CA GLU A 49 3.14 1.36 10.16
C GLU A 49 3.51 0.28 9.15
N ILE A 50 2.73 -0.80 9.15
CA ILE A 50 2.87 -1.90 8.20
C ILE A 50 1.74 -1.77 7.18
N HIS A 51 2.01 -1.96 5.91
CA HIS A 51 0.98 -2.02 4.88
C HIS A 51 0.99 -3.39 4.21
N SER A 52 -0.15 -4.08 4.25
CA SER A 52 -0.34 -5.32 3.50
C SER A 52 -0.99 -5.01 2.16
N ILE A 53 -0.18 -4.83 1.11
CA ILE A 53 -0.63 -4.43 -0.23
C ILE A 53 -1.14 -5.65 -0.99
N GLN A 54 -2.37 -5.58 -1.49
CA GLN A 54 -3.01 -6.60 -2.32
C GLN A 54 -3.41 -6.03 -3.67
N PHE A 55 -3.19 -6.81 -4.72
CA PHE A 55 -3.75 -6.59 -6.05
C PHE A 55 -4.93 -7.52 -6.23
N GLN A 56 -6.13 -6.96 -6.32
CA GLN A 56 -7.37 -7.73 -6.40
C GLN A 56 -7.33 -8.74 -7.55
N ASP A 57 -7.71 -9.99 -7.27
CA ASP A 57 -7.74 -11.13 -8.21
C ASP A 57 -6.41 -11.47 -8.90
N HIS A 58 -5.31 -10.93 -8.38
CA HIS A 58 -3.96 -11.14 -8.89
C HIS A 58 -3.03 -11.60 -7.79
N THR A 59 -1.94 -12.23 -8.22
CA THR A 59 -0.88 -12.66 -7.31
C THR A 59 0.46 -12.16 -7.82
N LEU A 60 1.38 -11.95 -6.89
CA LEU A 60 2.71 -11.48 -7.14
C LEU A 60 3.72 -12.62 -6.96
N GLN A 61 4.80 -12.60 -7.71
CA GLN A 61 5.95 -13.46 -7.53
C GLN A 61 7.10 -12.62 -6.97
N VAL A 62 7.58 -12.99 -5.79
CA VAL A 62 8.59 -12.23 -5.03
C VAL A 62 9.65 -13.23 -4.61
N LYS A 63 10.89 -13.07 -5.10
CA LYS A 63 11.99 -14.02 -4.85
C LYS A 63 11.58 -15.47 -5.10
N ASN A 64 10.91 -15.72 -6.24
CA ASN A 64 10.39 -17.02 -6.64
C ASN A 64 9.25 -17.61 -5.77
N HIS A 65 8.69 -16.83 -4.84
CA HIS A 65 7.51 -17.23 -4.07
C HIS A 65 6.26 -16.50 -4.55
N ARG A 66 5.16 -17.23 -4.72
CA ARG A 66 3.86 -16.65 -5.04
C ARG A 66 3.19 -16.11 -3.77
N LYS A 67 2.79 -14.84 -3.80
CA LYS A 67 2.15 -14.13 -2.70
C LYS A 67 0.87 -13.42 -3.17
N VAL A 68 -0.14 -13.42 -2.31
CA VAL A 68 -1.40 -12.68 -2.53
C VAL A 68 -1.28 -11.24 -2.02
N SER A 69 -0.53 -11.04 -0.94
CA SER A 69 -0.21 -9.73 -0.38
C SER A 69 1.29 -9.54 -0.17
N LEU A 70 1.70 -8.28 -0.15
CA LEU A 70 3.05 -7.84 0.16
C LEU A 70 3.04 -6.94 1.38
N GLU A 71 3.78 -7.32 2.41
CA GLU A 71 4.00 -6.46 3.58
C GLU A 71 5.07 -5.40 3.24
N VAL A 72 4.72 -4.14 3.49
CA VAL A 72 5.55 -2.97 3.21
C VAL A 72 5.57 -2.09 4.44
N THR A 73 6.75 -1.91 5.02
CA THR A 73 7.02 -1.00 6.14
C THR A 73 7.90 0.16 5.67
N PRO A 74 8.03 1.26 6.43
CA PRO A 74 9.03 2.28 6.14
C PRO A 74 10.40 1.66 5.88
N MET A 75 11.10 2.13 4.84
CA MET A 75 12.39 1.61 4.38
C MET A 75 12.34 0.24 3.67
N THR A 76 11.14 -0.34 3.46
CA THR A 76 11.01 -1.52 2.61
C THR A 76 11.27 -1.15 1.14
N LEU A 77 12.14 -1.91 0.48
CA LEU A 77 12.26 -1.94 -0.98
C LEU A 77 11.98 -3.38 -1.45
N ALA A 78 10.93 -3.55 -2.25
CA ALA A 78 10.53 -4.85 -2.78
C ALA A 78 10.31 -4.79 -4.29
N THR A 79 10.79 -5.80 -4.99
CA THR A 79 10.49 -6.03 -6.41
C THR A 79 9.62 -7.27 -6.54
N ALA A 80 8.54 -7.16 -7.30
CA ALA A 80 7.56 -8.21 -7.49
C ALA A 80 7.19 -8.33 -8.96
N GLU A 81 7.02 -9.55 -9.43
CA GLU A 81 6.54 -9.83 -10.78
C GLU A 81 5.06 -10.19 -10.75
N MET A 82 4.32 -9.76 -11.76
CA MET A 82 2.92 -10.08 -11.94
C MET A 82 2.66 -10.46 -13.38
N LYS A 83 1.89 -11.52 -13.59
CA LYS A 83 1.31 -11.87 -14.89
C LYS A 83 -0.22 -11.76 -14.82
N PRO A 84 -0.82 -10.67 -15.32
CA PRO A 84 -2.26 -10.45 -15.21
C PRO A 84 -3.07 -11.54 -15.93
N THR A 85 -4.04 -12.13 -15.24
CA THR A 85 -4.82 -13.27 -15.75
C THR A 85 -6.20 -12.86 -16.25
N ALA A 86 -6.81 -11.83 -15.66
CA ALA A 86 -8.15 -11.37 -15.98
C ALA A 86 -8.15 -9.99 -16.63
N VAL A 87 -9.15 -9.72 -17.48
CA VAL A 87 -9.38 -8.39 -18.08
C VAL A 87 -10.40 -7.66 -17.22
N GLY A 88 -10.11 -6.42 -16.84
CA GLY A 88 -11.01 -5.63 -16.01
C GLY A 88 -10.31 -4.49 -15.29
N LYS A 89 -11.01 -3.89 -14.34
CA LYS A 89 -10.46 -2.94 -13.37
C LYS A 89 -10.35 -3.66 -12.03
N PHE A 90 -9.16 -3.63 -11.45
CA PHE A 90 -8.85 -4.31 -10.19
C PHE A 90 -8.32 -3.29 -9.19
N LEU A 91 -8.73 -3.42 -7.93
CA LEU A 91 -8.26 -2.54 -6.87
C LEU A 91 -6.84 -2.93 -6.42
N ILE A 92 -6.04 -1.92 -6.13
CA ILE A 92 -4.83 -2.04 -5.32
C ILE A 92 -5.17 -1.46 -3.96
N SER A 93 -5.11 -2.27 -2.91
CA SER A 93 -5.56 -1.86 -1.58
C SER A 93 -4.65 -2.37 -0.47
N CYS A 94 -4.69 -1.67 0.67
CA CYS A 94 -4.12 -2.18 1.91
C CYS A 94 -5.17 -3.04 2.62
N GLN A 95 -4.80 -4.24 3.08
CA GLN A 95 -5.70 -5.14 3.81
C GLN A 95 -5.79 -4.84 5.30
N ILE A 96 -4.98 -3.90 5.81
CA ILE A 96 -5.07 -3.47 7.20
C ILE A 96 -6.26 -2.52 7.35
N HIS A 97 -7.25 -2.94 8.15
CA HIS A 97 -8.53 -2.25 8.29
C HIS A 97 -8.40 -0.79 8.76
N SER A 98 -7.43 -0.49 9.63
CA SER A 98 -7.17 0.89 10.09
C SER A 98 -6.76 1.82 8.96
N HIS A 99 -6.13 1.31 7.89
CA HIS A 99 -5.67 2.09 6.75
C HIS A 99 -6.73 2.24 5.66
N GLN A 100 -7.85 1.53 5.77
CA GLN A 100 -8.97 1.60 4.82
C GLN A 100 -10.00 2.67 5.19
N LYS A 101 -9.95 3.19 6.42
CA LYS A 101 -10.87 4.24 6.87
C LYS A 101 -10.46 5.58 6.25
N LEU A 102 -11.37 6.14 5.44
CA LEU A 102 -11.36 7.55 5.11
C LEU A 102 -11.72 8.34 6.38
N GLU A 103 -10.79 9.17 6.88
CA GLU A 103 -11.13 10.36 7.66
C GLU A 103 -11.01 11.64 6.84
#